data_AF-A0A4Q6I5Z5-F1
#
_entry.id   AF-A0A4Q6I5Z5-F1
#
_cell.length_a   1.000
_cell.length_b   1.000
_cell.length_c   1.000
_cell.angle_alpha   90.00
_cell.angle_beta   90.00
_cell.angle_gamma   90.00
#
_symmetry.space_group_name_H-M   'P 1'
#
loop_
_entity.id
_entity.type
_entity.pdbx_description
1 polymer ?
#
loop_
_entity_poly.entity_id
_entity_poly.type
_entity_poly.pdbx_seq_one_letter_code
_entity_poly.pdbx_strand_id
1 'polypeptide(L)' 'RMAVVPLDPSPVRGSHGRLPTSDEDGPLVLVSTPHAVSGRVAATDVKSLLLRLAGLS' A
#
# COMPACT_ATOMS: atom_id res chain seq x y z
N ARG A 1 37.07 0.46 3.49
CA ARG A 1 36.39 1.36 4.47
C ARG A 1 34.90 1.10 4.34
N MET A 2 34.20 0.71 5.41
CA MET A 2 32.76 0.39 5.31
C MET A 2 31.93 1.66 5.41
N ALA A 3 30.91 1.78 4.57
CA ALA A 3 29.84 2.77 4.71
C ALA A 3 28.77 2.18 5.62
N VAL A 4 28.68 2.69 6.85
CA VAL A 4 27.62 2.34 7.80
C VAL A 4 26.62 3.49 7.87
N VAL A 5 25.36 3.16 8.13
CA VAL A 5 24.32 4.16 8.38
C VAL A 5 24.65 4.87 9.71
N PRO A 6 24.67 6.21 9.74
CA PRO A 6 24.91 6.97 10.98
C PRO A 6 23.81 6.74 12.02
N LEU A 7 24.15 6.83 13.30
CA LEU A 7 23.16 6.79 14.40
C LEU A 7 22.33 8.08 14.50
N ASP A 8 22.79 9.18 13.89
CA ASP A 8 22.02 10.42 13.79
C ASP A 8 20.91 10.27 12.74
N PRO A 9 19.62 10.39 13.12
CA PRO A 9 18.51 10.28 12.19
C PRO A 9 18.23 11.58 11.41
N SER A 10 18.96 12.67 11.62
CA SER A 10 18.76 13.95 10.91
C SER A 10 18.69 13.86 9.38
N PRO A 11 19.31 12.87 8.69
CA PRO A 11 19.14 12.70 7.24
C PRO A 11 17.82 12.05 6.82
N VAL A 12 17.04 11.48 7.74
CA VAL A 12 15.77 10.80 7.42
C VAL A 12 14.75 11.84 6.97
N ARG A 13 14.24 11.67 5.74
CA ARG A 13 13.22 12.55 5.13
C ARG A 13 11.85 11.88 4.95
N GLY A 14 11.72 10.62 5.37
CA GLY A 14 10.49 9.87 5.29
C GLY A 14 10.47 8.74 6.31
N SER A 15 9.28 8.42 6.80
CA SER A 15 9.02 7.28 7.68
C SER A 15 7.76 6.55 7.20
N HIS A 16 7.52 5.34 7.70
CA HIS A 16 6.39 4.51 7.30
C HIS A 16 5.68 3.91 8.52
N GLY A 17 4.52 3.29 8.31
CA GLY A 17 3.78 2.54 9.34
C GLY A 17 2.69 3.34 10.06
N ARG A 18 2.69 4.68 9.95
CA ARG A 18 1.54 5.49 10.37
C ARG A 18 0.45 5.43 9.31
N LEU A 19 -0.80 5.25 9.73
CA LEU A 19 -1.93 5.33 8.82
C LEU A 19 -2.12 6.75 8.27
N PRO A 20 -2.54 6.90 7.00
CA PRO A 20 -2.94 8.19 6.43
C PRO A 20 -4.04 8.85 7.27
N THR A 21 -4.01 10.18 7.35
CA THR A 21 -5.02 10.98 8.08
C THR A 21 -6.28 11.27 7.27
N SER A 22 -6.19 11.06 5.96
CA SER A 22 -7.29 11.24 5.01
C SER A 22 -7.24 10.13 3.96
N ASP A 23 -8.33 9.97 3.23
CA ASP A 23 -8.41 8.98 2.15
C ASP A 23 -7.66 9.41 0.89
N GLU A 24 -7.49 10.72 0.71
CA GLU A 24 -6.74 11.29 -0.41
C GLU A 24 -5.24 10.98 -0.30
N ASP A 25 -4.74 10.79 0.92
CA ASP A 25 -3.36 10.39 1.22
C ASP A 25 -3.21 8.85 1.32
N GLY A 26 -4.26 8.10 1.00
CA GLY A 26 -4.32 6.65 1.11
C GLY A 26 -3.71 5.88 -0.07
N PRO A 27 -3.39 4.59 0.12
CA PRO A 27 -2.98 3.73 -0.98
C PRO A 27 -4.13 3.52 -1.99
N LEU A 28 -3.78 3.44 -3.28
CA LEU A 28 -4.74 3.26 -4.36
C LEU A 28 -4.73 1.81 -4.90
N VAL A 29 -5.92 1.32 -5.24
CA VAL A 29 -6.10 0.09 -6.03
C VAL A 29 -6.54 0.50 -7.44
N LEU A 30 -5.72 0.17 -8.44
CA LEU A 30 -6.00 0.42 -9.85
C LEU A 30 -6.09 -0.91 -10.58
N VAL A 31 -7.15 -1.09 -11.37
CA VAL A 31 -7.44 -2.33 -12.08
C VAL A 31 -8.04 -2.02 -13.44
N SER A 32 -7.60 -2.74 -14.48
CA SER A 32 -8.10 -2.56 -15.85
C SER A 32 -9.41 -3.30 -16.12
N THR A 33 -9.73 -4.32 -15.32
CA THR A 33 -10.98 -5.06 -15.40
C THR A 33 -12.16 -4.17 -15.00
N PRO A 34 -13.12 -3.94 -15.90
CA PRO A 34 -14.30 -3.14 -15.59
C PRO A 34 -15.05 -3.72 -14.39
N HIS A 35 -15.50 -2.84 -13.48
CA HIS A 35 -16.33 -3.19 -12.32
C HIS A 35 -15.69 -4.17 -11.30
N ALA A 36 -14.37 -4.42 -11.37
CA ALA A 36 -13.67 -5.28 -10.43
C ALA A 36 -13.67 -4.76 -8.98
N VAL A 37 -13.78 -3.45 -8.81
CA VAL A 37 -13.91 -2.77 -7.52
C VAL A 37 -15.03 -1.72 -7.61
N SER A 38 -15.86 -1.63 -6.57
CA SER A 38 -16.99 -0.69 -6.51
C SER A 38 -16.75 0.47 -5.55
N GLY A 39 -15.53 0.61 -5.00
CA GLY A 39 -15.18 1.62 -4.01
C GLY A 39 -13.97 1.21 -3.18
N ARG A 40 -14.06 1.43 -1.87
CA ARG A 40 -12.98 1.08 -0.93
C ARG A 40 -12.75 -0.42 -0.87
N VAL A 41 -11.48 -0.78 -0.76
CA VAL A 41 -11.04 -2.14 -0.47
C VAL A 41 -10.31 -2.10 0.86
N ALA A 42 -10.76 -2.88 1.84
CA ALA A 42 -10.00 -3.02 3.08
C ALA A 42 -8.64 -3.64 2.74
N ALA A 43 -7.56 -3.16 3.36
CA ALA A 43 -6.22 -3.68 3.09
C ALA A 43 -6.12 -5.21 3.32
N THR A 44 -6.90 -5.74 4.26
CA THR A 44 -7.01 -7.17 4.56
C THR A 44 -7.66 -7.99 3.44
N ASP A 45 -8.47 -7.34 2.58
CA ASP A 45 -9.24 -8.02 1.54
C ASP A 45 -8.50 -8.07 0.20
N VAL A 46 -7.32 -7.44 0.10
CA VAL A 46 -6.51 -7.41 -1.14
C VAL A 46 -6.18 -8.81 -1.63
N LYS A 47 -5.87 -9.75 -0.72
CA LYS A 47 -5.63 -11.15 -1.09
C LYS A 47 -6.86 -11.77 -1.77
N SER A 48 -8.02 -11.62 -1.17
CA SER A 48 -9.28 -12.16 -1.70
C SER A 48 -9.66 -11.53 -3.03
N LEU A 49 -9.40 -10.22 -3.19
CA LEU A 49 -9.56 -9.53 -4.47
C LEU A 49 -8.66 -10.12 -5.56
N LEU A 50 -7.38 -10.34 -5.28
CA LEU A 50 -6.43 -10.91 -6.24
C LEU A 50 -6.81 -12.33 -6.67
N LEU A 51 -7.27 -13.18 -5.73
CA LEU A 51 -7.73 -14.53 -6.05
C LEU A 51 -8.96 -14.52 -6.96
N ARG A 52 -9.94 -13.63 -6.70
CA ARG A 52 -11.11 -13.47 -7.57
C ARG A 52 -10.72 -13.01 -8.98
N LEU A 53 -9.81 -12.04 -9.09
CA LEU A 53 -9.35 -11.53 -10.39
C LEU A 53 -8.56 -12.58 -11.18
N ALA A 54 -7.92 -13.52 -10.49
CA ALA A 54 -7.24 -14.65 -11.12
C ALA A 54 -8.18 -15.83 -11.45
N GLY A 55 -9.46 -15.78 -11.08
CA GLY A 55 -10.41 -16.88 -11.28
C GLY A 55 -10.16 -18.08 -10.36
N LEU A 56 -9.57 -17.84 -9.18
CA LEU A 56 -9.13 -18.88 -8.24
C LEU A 56 -9.99 -18.97 -6.96
N SER A 57 -11.13 -18.29 -6.92
CA SER A 57 -12.05 -18.24 -5.77
C SER A 57 -13.48 -17.96 -6.18
#